data_AF-A0A150ING8-F1
#
_entry.id   AF-A0A150ING8-F1
#
_cell.length_a   1.000
_cell.length_b   1.000
_cell.length_c   1.000
_cell.angle_alpha   90.00
_cell.angle_beta   90.00
_cell.angle_gamma   90.00
#
_symmetry.space_group_name_H-M   'P 1'
#
loop_
_entity.id
_entity.type
_entity.pdbx_description
1 polymer ?
#
loop_
_entity_poly.entity_id
_entity_poly.type
_entity_poly.pdbx_seq_one_letter_code
_entity_poly.pdbx_strand_id
1 'polypeptide(L)'
;MSDILGKQCPSCGIKFVKEIEKCPICNVYLEVISDTKVFDNGGFTKDGFDKYGYDEQGYDKFGYDREGYNRSGYSKAGFDKNGFNKQGIHRYTGRKFNFQNMDKDGYDDKGFDGTGYNRSGYDRFGRDKDGFDKEGYDKNGFDRNGIHRNGTKYAYSGFDKDGYDRDGYDHYGCNREGKKRDVKTK
;
A
#
# COMPACT_ATOMS: atom_id res chain seq x y z
N MET A 1 6.76 53.75 -17.15
CA MET A 1 6.69 53.38 -18.58
C MET A 1 5.72 52.23 -18.68
N SER A 2 4.63 52.43 -19.39
CA SER A 2 3.48 51.53 -19.46
C SER A 2 3.82 50.25 -20.20
N ASP A 3 3.75 49.10 -19.52
CA ASP A 3 3.80 47.78 -20.15
C ASP A 3 2.60 47.62 -21.08
N ILE A 4 2.83 47.73 -22.38
CA ILE A 4 1.79 47.52 -23.38
C ILE A 4 1.54 46.00 -23.47
N LEU A 5 0.55 45.53 -22.72
CA LEU A 5 0.05 44.15 -22.69
C LEU A 5 -0.53 43.75 -24.06
N GLY A 6 0.34 43.28 -24.96
CA GLY A 6 -0.07 42.73 -26.26
C GLY A 6 -0.57 41.29 -26.19
N LYS A 7 -1.53 40.90 -27.04
CA LYS A 7 -2.02 39.52 -27.18
C LYS A 7 -1.01 38.67 -27.96
N GLN A 8 -0.70 37.45 -27.50
CA GLN A 8 0.20 36.51 -28.18
C GLN A 8 -0.60 35.49 -28.99
N CYS A 9 -0.29 35.31 -30.28
CA CYS A 9 -0.91 34.26 -31.08
C CYS A 9 -0.42 32.88 -30.62
N PRO A 10 -1.30 31.94 -30.27
CA PRO A 10 -0.91 30.62 -29.78
C PRO A 10 -0.38 29.69 -30.89
N SER A 11 -0.70 29.97 -32.15
CA SER A 11 -0.23 29.16 -33.29
C SER A 11 1.19 29.52 -33.72
N CYS A 12 1.54 30.81 -33.80
CA CYS A 12 2.85 31.26 -34.29
C CYS A 12 3.70 31.99 -33.23
N GLY A 13 3.18 32.15 -32.00
CA GLY A 13 3.91 32.71 -30.86
C GLY A 13 4.12 34.22 -30.88
N ILE A 14 3.63 34.94 -31.89
CA ILE A 14 3.91 36.37 -32.10
C ILE A 14 3.00 37.24 -31.24
N LYS A 15 3.58 38.25 -30.58
CA LYS A 15 2.87 39.22 -29.74
C LYS A 15 2.45 40.43 -30.56
N PHE A 16 1.18 40.81 -30.43
CA PHE A 16 0.59 41.94 -31.13
C PHE A 16 0.21 43.02 -30.15
N VAL A 17 0.57 44.25 -30.48
CA VAL A 17 0.40 45.45 -29.65
C VAL A 17 -1.01 46.05 -29.79
N LYS A 18 -1.91 45.37 -30.50
CA LYS A 18 -3.29 45.82 -30.82
C LYS A 18 -4.27 44.64 -30.79
N GLU A 19 -5.54 44.94 -30.52
CA GLU A 19 -6.63 43.99 -30.71
C GLU A 19 -6.81 43.71 -32.20
N ILE A 20 -6.45 42.50 -32.61
CA ILE A 20 -6.61 42.00 -33.96
C ILE A 20 -7.54 40.80 -33.91
N GLU A 21 -8.51 40.72 -34.82
CA GLU A 21 -9.47 39.61 -34.92
C GLU A 21 -8.82 38.36 -35.55
N LYS A 22 -7.71 38.53 -36.27
CA LYS A 22 -7.04 37.48 -37.04
C LYS A 22 -5.54 37.68 -37.04
N CYS A 23 -4.77 36.61 -36.80
CA CYS A 23 -3.32 36.67 -36.89
C CYS A 23 -2.90 36.92 -38.35
N PRO A 24 -2.16 38.00 -38.67
CA PRO A 24 -1.78 38.33 -40.04
C PRO A 24 -0.74 37.36 -40.64
N ILE A 25 -0.14 36.49 -39.82
CA ILE A 25 0.95 35.60 -40.23
C ILE A 25 0.41 34.20 -40.52
N CYS A 26 -0.37 33.63 -39.60
CA CYS A 26 -0.95 32.30 -39.76
C CYS A 26 -2.45 32.31 -40.09
N ASN A 27 -3.05 33.48 -40.27
CA ASN A 27 -4.46 33.68 -40.65
C ASN A 27 -5.49 33.03 -39.68
N VAL A 28 -5.09 32.73 -38.44
CA VAL A 28 -5.95 32.16 -37.40
C VAL A 28 -6.78 33.26 -36.73
N TYR A 29 -8.09 33.08 -36.63
CA TYR A 29 -8.98 34.00 -35.93
C TYR A 29 -8.74 33.95 -34.41
N LEU A 30 -8.46 35.10 -33.80
CA LEU A 30 -8.14 35.26 -32.38
C LEU A 30 -9.40 35.28 -31.49
N GLU A 31 -10.58 35.55 -32.06
CA GLU A 31 -11.86 35.44 -31.36
C GLU A 31 -12.30 33.98 -31.15
N VAL A 32 -11.96 33.10 -32.10
CA VAL A 32 -12.18 31.64 -31.96
C VAL A 32 -11.31 31.05 -30.84
N ILE A 33 -10.27 31.78 -30.42
CA ILE A 33 -9.29 31.34 -29.41
C ILE A 33 -9.79 31.61 -27.98
N SER A 34 -10.82 32.45 -27.75
CA SER A 34 -11.36 32.65 -26.40
C SER A 34 -11.86 31.35 -25.76
N ASP A 35 -12.25 30.39 -26.59
CA ASP A 35 -12.76 29.08 -26.17
C ASP A 35 -11.69 27.97 -26.23
N THR A 36 -10.50 28.26 -26.78
CA THR A 36 -9.41 27.28 -26.82
C THR A 36 -8.57 27.37 -25.56
N LYS A 37 -8.64 26.33 -24.71
CA LYS A 37 -7.74 26.17 -23.56
C LYS A 37 -6.28 26.16 -24.04
N VAL A 38 -5.46 27.07 -23.52
CA VAL A 38 -4.02 27.12 -23.78
C VAL A 38 -3.31 26.24 -22.76
N PHE A 39 -2.45 25.35 -23.24
CA PHE A 39 -1.62 24.45 -22.43
C PHE A 39 -0.16 24.87 -22.51
N ASP A 40 0.57 24.74 -21.40
CA ASP A 40 2.01 24.93 -21.35
C ASP A 40 2.78 23.74 -21.98
N ASN A 41 4.11 23.80 -21.96
CA ASN A 41 4.96 22.70 -22.46
C ASN A 41 4.78 21.40 -21.67
N GLY A 42 4.26 21.47 -20.44
CA GLY A 42 3.88 20.31 -19.62
C GLY A 42 2.51 19.73 -19.99
N GLY A 43 1.76 20.37 -20.87
CA GLY A 43 0.41 19.94 -21.25
C GLY A 43 -0.68 20.36 -20.26
N PHE A 44 -0.40 21.33 -19.38
CA PHE A 44 -1.33 21.83 -18.37
C PHE A 44 -1.79 23.26 -18.68
N THR A 45 -3.04 23.59 -18.34
CA THR A 45 -3.54 24.96 -18.40
C THR A 45 -2.88 25.82 -17.32
N LYS A 46 -3.07 27.14 -17.39
CA LYS A 46 -2.68 28.06 -16.31
C LYS A 46 -3.28 27.67 -14.95
N ASP A 47 -4.46 27.06 -14.95
CA ASP A 47 -5.13 26.58 -13.75
C ASP A 47 -4.59 25.21 -13.26
N GLY A 48 -3.59 24.66 -13.94
CA GLY A 48 -2.90 23.42 -13.55
C GLY A 48 -3.56 22.13 -14.02
N PHE A 49 -4.47 22.17 -15.01
CA PHE A 49 -5.21 20.98 -15.46
C PHE A 49 -4.81 20.56 -16.88
N ASP A 50 -4.69 19.26 -17.12
CA ASP A 50 -4.42 18.69 -18.42
C ASP A 50 -5.62 18.85 -19.38
N LYS A 51 -5.46 18.39 -20.63
CA LYS A 51 -6.54 18.42 -21.64
C LYS A 51 -7.78 17.62 -21.25
N TYR A 52 -7.66 16.70 -20.31
CA TYR A 52 -8.75 15.90 -19.76
C TYR A 52 -9.36 16.51 -18.49
N GLY A 53 -8.81 17.63 -18.01
CA GLY A 53 -9.30 18.35 -16.83
C GLY A 53 -8.75 17.83 -15.50
N TYR A 54 -7.62 17.12 -15.50
CA TYR A 54 -6.97 16.58 -14.31
C TYR A 54 -5.67 17.30 -13.99
N ASP A 55 -5.42 17.54 -12.70
CA ASP A 55 -4.16 18.10 -12.23
C ASP A 55 -2.99 17.12 -12.42
N GLU A 56 -1.77 17.57 -12.13
CA GLU A 56 -0.56 16.74 -12.23
C GLU A 56 -0.63 15.46 -11.38
N GLN A 57 -1.42 15.48 -10.30
CA GLN A 57 -1.64 14.30 -9.45
C GLN A 57 -2.81 13.44 -9.91
N GLY A 58 -3.44 13.77 -11.05
CA GLY A 58 -4.51 13.00 -11.66
C GLY A 58 -5.89 13.25 -11.08
N TYR A 59 -6.13 14.40 -10.41
CA TYR A 59 -7.43 14.76 -9.82
C TYR A 59 -8.11 15.90 -10.60
N ASP A 60 -9.41 15.78 -10.81
CA ASP A 60 -10.20 16.82 -11.46
C ASP A 60 -10.31 18.08 -10.59
N LYS A 61 -10.93 19.13 -11.15
CA LYS A 61 -11.18 20.38 -10.42
C LYS A 61 -12.04 20.24 -9.15
N PHE A 62 -12.72 19.11 -8.99
CA PHE A 62 -13.50 18.77 -7.80
C PHE A 62 -12.73 17.88 -6.82
N GLY A 63 -11.47 17.55 -7.13
CA GLY A 63 -10.57 16.76 -6.32
C GLY A 63 -10.77 15.25 -6.44
N TYR A 64 -11.36 14.75 -7.55
CA TYR A 64 -11.59 13.32 -7.81
C TYR A 64 -10.73 12.78 -8.93
N ASP A 65 -10.17 11.59 -8.75
CA ASP A 65 -9.41 10.90 -9.77
C ASP A 65 -10.30 10.42 -10.93
N ARG A 66 -9.68 9.78 -11.93
CA ARG A 66 -10.38 9.22 -13.10
C ARG A 66 -11.37 8.11 -12.73
N GLU A 67 -11.24 7.49 -11.57
CA GLU A 67 -12.15 6.48 -11.05
C GLU A 67 -13.25 7.09 -10.17
N GLY A 68 -13.23 8.41 -9.95
CA GLY A 68 -14.21 9.14 -9.16
C GLY A 68 -13.96 9.11 -7.66
N TYR A 69 -12.73 8.87 -7.22
CA TYR A 69 -12.31 8.87 -5.81
C TYR A 69 -11.47 10.10 -5.48
N ASN A 70 -11.74 10.71 -4.33
CA ASN A 70 -10.95 11.84 -3.86
C ASN A 70 -9.55 11.41 -3.40
N ARG A 71 -8.72 12.39 -3.04
CA ARG A 71 -7.37 12.15 -2.51
C ARG A 71 -7.31 11.26 -1.25
N SER A 72 -8.42 11.11 -0.53
CA SER A 72 -8.54 10.19 0.60
C SER A 72 -9.08 8.80 0.20
N GLY A 73 -9.26 8.53 -1.10
CA GLY A 73 -9.76 7.27 -1.62
C GLY A 73 -11.27 7.08 -1.51
N TYR A 74 -12.05 8.15 -1.32
CA TYR A 74 -13.52 8.07 -1.19
C TYR A 74 -14.22 8.70 -2.38
N SER A 75 -15.24 8.01 -2.88
CA SER A 75 -16.15 8.53 -3.90
C SER A 75 -16.93 9.75 -3.41
N LYS A 76 -17.60 10.43 -4.33
CA LYS A 76 -18.51 11.56 -4.00
C LYS A 76 -19.62 11.15 -3.03
N ALA A 77 -20.02 9.87 -3.04
CA ALA A 77 -20.98 9.31 -2.09
C ALA A 77 -20.38 8.98 -0.71
N GLY A 78 -19.06 9.18 -0.51
CA GLY A 78 -18.37 8.96 0.76
C GLY A 78 -17.90 7.52 1.00
N PHE A 79 -17.86 6.67 -0.03
CA PHE A 79 -17.44 5.27 0.07
C PHE A 79 -16.16 4.99 -0.73
N ASP A 80 -15.29 4.14 -0.20
CA ASP A 80 -14.08 3.68 -0.86
C ASP A 80 -14.36 2.67 -1.99
N LYS A 81 -13.29 2.16 -2.62
CA LYS A 81 -13.36 1.17 -3.72
C LYS A 81 -14.03 -0.15 -3.29
N ASN A 82 -13.96 -0.48 -2.01
CA ASN A 82 -14.55 -1.68 -1.42
C ASN A 82 -15.96 -1.41 -0.87
N GLY A 83 -16.49 -0.20 -1.05
CA GLY A 83 -17.83 0.18 -0.63
C GLY A 83 -17.95 0.55 0.85
N PHE A 84 -16.85 0.81 1.57
CA PHE A 84 -16.89 1.24 2.97
C PHE A 84 -16.77 2.76 3.12
N ASN A 85 -17.50 3.33 4.06
CA ASN A 85 -17.34 4.74 4.43
C ASN A 85 -16.17 4.94 5.41
N LYS A 86 -15.90 6.19 5.80
CA LYS A 86 -14.84 6.52 6.76
C LYS A 86 -14.96 5.80 8.11
N GLN A 87 -16.18 5.54 8.55
CA GLN A 87 -16.49 4.79 9.77
C GLN A 87 -16.38 3.26 9.59
N GLY A 88 -16.04 2.78 8.39
CA GLY A 88 -15.94 1.37 8.07
C GLY A 88 -17.30 0.68 7.90
N ILE A 89 -18.37 1.43 7.63
CA ILE A 89 -19.69 0.85 7.33
C ILE A 89 -19.81 0.64 5.83
N HIS A 90 -20.11 -0.59 5.43
CA HIS A 90 -20.28 -0.98 4.04
C HIS A 90 -21.65 -0.55 3.50
N ARG A 91 -21.64 0.06 2.31
CA ARG A 91 -22.78 0.73 1.66
C ARG A 91 -24.03 -0.14 1.58
N TYR A 92 -23.86 -1.42 1.26
CA TYR A 92 -24.99 -2.32 0.97
C TYR A 92 -25.45 -3.13 2.17
N THR A 93 -24.54 -3.47 3.09
CA THR A 93 -24.87 -4.28 4.27
C THR A 93 -25.27 -3.41 5.45
N GLY A 94 -24.91 -2.12 5.45
CA GLY A 94 -25.14 -1.21 6.58
C GLY A 94 -24.37 -1.59 7.84
N ARG A 95 -23.35 -2.45 7.71
CA ARG A 95 -22.57 -3.05 8.81
C ARG A 95 -21.08 -2.84 8.58
N LYS A 96 -20.26 -3.17 9.59
CA LYS A 96 -18.80 -3.13 9.51
C LYS A 96 -18.17 -4.12 8.54
N PHE A 97 -18.96 -5.05 8.00
CA PHE A 97 -18.50 -6.14 7.14
C PHE A 97 -19.29 -6.13 5.82
N ASN A 98 -18.62 -6.51 4.73
CA ASN A 98 -19.24 -6.73 3.44
C ASN A 98 -19.96 -8.10 3.37
N PHE A 99 -20.47 -8.49 2.21
CA PHE A 99 -21.15 -9.78 2.03
C PHE A 99 -20.23 -11.00 2.15
N GLN A 100 -18.91 -10.81 2.06
CA GLN A 100 -17.90 -11.84 2.27
C GLN A 100 -17.46 -11.91 3.74
N ASN A 101 -18.15 -11.20 4.63
CA ASN A 101 -17.83 -11.09 6.05
C ASN A 101 -16.45 -10.45 6.34
N MET A 102 -15.96 -9.61 5.43
CA MET A 102 -14.69 -8.89 5.55
C MET A 102 -14.95 -7.42 5.88
N ASP A 103 -14.16 -6.84 6.77
CA ASP A 103 -14.20 -5.41 7.09
C ASP A 103 -13.40 -4.56 6.08
N LYS A 104 -13.39 -3.23 6.30
CA LYS A 104 -12.71 -2.27 5.43
C LYS A 104 -11.20 -2.52 5.28
N ASP A 105 -10.58 -3.15 6.27
CA ASP A 105 -9.14 -3.42 6.30
C ASP A 105 -8.84 -4.85 5.80
N GLY A 106 -9.88 -5.61 5.39
CA GLY A 106 -9.73 -6.95 4.88
C GLY A 106 -9.60 -8.03 5.96
N TYR A 107 -10.21 -7.84 7.13
CA TYR A 107 -10.28 -8.86 8.19
C TYR A 107 -11.70 -9.41 8.35
N ASP A 108 -11.80 -10.71 8.63
CA ASP A 108 -13.04 -11.38 8.97
C ASP A 108 -13.62 -10.88 10.31
N ASP A 109 -14.83 -11.32 10.64
CA ASP A 109 -15.48 -11.01 11.93
C ASP A 109 -14.76 -11.57 13.16
N LYS A 110 -13.84 -12.51 12.96
CA LYS A 110 -12.92 -13.03 14.00
C LYS A 110 -11.61 -12.25 14.04
N GLY A 111 -11.44 -11.24 13.19
CA GLY A 111 -10.28 -10.37 13.14
C GLY A 111 -9.07 -10.96 12.40
N PHE A 112 -9.26 -11.90 11.47
CA PHE A 112 -8.20 -12.52 10.65
C PHE A 112 -8.33 -12.14 9.17
N ASP A 113 -7.20 -11.87 8.53
CA ASP A 113 -7.13 -11.57 7.10
C ASP A 113 -7.35 -12.82 6.23
N GLY A 114 -7.36 -12.63 4.91
CA GLY A 114 -7.48 -13.72 3.94
C GLY A 114 -6.34 -14.76 3.99
N THR A 115 -5.24 -14.46 4.68
CA THR A 115 -4.12 -15.40 4.91
C THR A 115 -4.18 -16.07 6.28
N GLY A 116 -5.19 -15.74 7.10
CA GLY A 116 -5.41 -16.33 8.41
C GLY A 116 -4.67 -15.66 9.56
N TYR A 117 -4.15 -14.43 9.38
CA TYR A 117 -3.43 -13.68 10.41
C TYR A 117 -4.26 -12.51 10.92
N ASN A 118 -4.19 -12.26 12.22
CA ASN A 118 -4.86 -11.12 12.84
C ASN A 118 -4.10 -9.81 12.60
N ARG A 119 -4.70 -8.69 13.02
CA ARG A 119 -4.10 -7.35 12.90
C ARG A 119 -2.74 -7.19 13.57
N SER A 120 -2.40 -8.06 14.52
CA SER A 120 -1.09 -8.09 15.18
C SER A 120 -0.10 -9.04 14.49
N GLY A 121 -0.48 -9.65 13.37
CA GLY A 121 0.36 -10.55 12.58
C GLY A 121 0.42 -11.99 13.10
N TYR A 122 -0.53 -12.43 13.93
CA TYR A 122 -0.56 -13.79 14.48
C TYR A 122 -1.72 -14.62 13.92
N ASP A 123 -1.44 -15.89 13.63
CA ASP A 123 -2.41 -16.88 13.18
C ASP A 123 -3.43 -17.24 14.28
N ARG A 124 -4.36 -18.14 13.94
CA ARG A 124 -5.40 -18.62 14.88
C ARG A 124 -4.83 -19.41 16.07
N PHE A 125 -3.57 -19.83 16.01
CA PHE A 125 -2.84 -20.50 17.09
C PHE A 125 -1.94 -19.53 17.88
N GLY A 126 -1.99 -18.23 17.58
CA GLY A 126 -1.21 -17.21 18.25
C GLY A 126 0.27 -17.18 17.81
N ARG A 127 0.60 -17.67 16.61
CA ARG A 127 1.95 -17.65 16.04
C ARG A 127 2.09 -16.68 14.87
N ASP A 128 3.21 -16.01 14.79
CA ASP A 128 3.56 -15.14 13.68
C ASP A 128 3.86 -15.95 12.40
N LYS A 129 4.19 -15.24 11.32
CA LYS A 129 4.50 -15.86 10.02
C LYS A 129 5.74 -16.77 10.06
N ASP A 130 6.61 -16.58 11.04
CA ASP A 130 7.81 -17.38 11.24
C ASP A 130 7.57 -18.55 12.23
N GLY A 131 6.36 -18.67 12.77
CA GLY A 131 5.96 -19.74 13.68
C GLY A 131 6.26 -19.46 15.16
N PHE A 132 6.56 -18.21 15.53
CA PHE A 132 6.83 -17.81 16.92
C PHE A 132 5.59 -17.22 17.57
N ASP A 133 5.34 -17.55 18.82
CA ASP A 133 4.27 -16.95 19.61
C ASP A 133 4.56 -15.48 19.99
N LYS A 134 3.62 -14.87 20.70
CA LYS A 134 3.72 -13.47 21.14
C LYS A 134 4.91 -13.16 22.05
N GLU A 135 5.49 -14.18 22.68
CA GLU A 135 6.66 -14.05 23.53
C GLU A 135 7.96 -14.33 22.75
N GLY A 136 7.85 -14.64 21.46
CA GLY A 136 8.99 -14.86 20.57
C GLY A 136 9.52 -16.28 20.59
N TYR A 137 8.72 -17.27 21.03
CA TYR A 137 9.14 -18.67 21.08
C TYR A 137 8.38 -19.54 20.08
N ASP A 138 9.08 -20.51 19.47
CA ASP A 138 8.47 -21.48 18.58
C ASP A 138 7.60 -22.49 19.34
N LYS A 139 6.96 -23.41 18.61
CA LYS A 139 6.13 -24.49 19.19
C LYS A 139 6.88 -25.40 20.18
N ASN A 140 8.21 -25.45 20.10
CA ASN A 140 9.08 -26.26 20.96
C ASN A 140 9.62 -25.44 22.14
N GLY A 141 9.25 -24.15 22.24
CA GLY A 141 9.68 -23.26 23.30
C GLY A 141 11.05 -22.63 23.08
N PHE A 142 11.59 -22.59 21.87
CA PHE A 142 12.86 -21.93 21.55
C PHE A 142 12.65 -20.56 20.92
N ASP A 143 13.41 -19.58 21.36
CA ASP A 143 13.43 -18.26 20.74
C ASP A 143 14.17 -18.28 19.39
N ARG A 144 14.18 -17.13 18.70
CA ARG A 144 14.88 -16.96 17.42
C ARG A 144 16.39 -17.21 17.51
N ASN A 145 16.98 -17.12 18.70
CA ASN A 145 18.39 -17.40 18.97
C ASN A 145 18.64 -18.88 19.37
N GLY A 146 17.60 -19.69 19.53
CA GLY A 146 17.70 -21.06 20.02
C GLY A 146 17.83 -21.19 21.54
N ILE A 147 17.44 -20.18 22.30
CA ILE A 147 17.32 -20.24 23.75
C ILE A 147 15.89 -20.66 24.10
N HIS A 148 15.78 -21.74 24.86
CA HIS A 148 14.51 -22.26 25.34
C HIS A 148 13.93 -21.35 26.42
N ARG A 149 12.61 -21.37 26.59
CA ARG A 149 11.83 -20.66 27.62
C ARG A 149 12.37 -20.81 29.06
N ASN A 150 13.14 -21.86 29.32
CA ASN A 150 13.79 -22.09 30.61
C ASN A 150 15.12 -21.29 30.79
N GLY A 151 15.49 -20.44 29.83
CA GLY A 151 16.72 -19.64 29.83
C GLY A 151 17.97 -20.40 29.41
N THR A 152 17.85 -21.61 28.87
CA THR A 152 19.00 -22.44 28.46
C THR A 152 18.93 -22.81 26.98
N LYS A 153 20.01 -23.35 26.41
CA LYS A 153 20.02 -23.87 25.03
C LYS A 153 19.21 -25.16 24.85
N TYR A 154 18.70 -25.76 25.92
CA TYR A 154 18.07 -27.08 25.89
C TYR A 154 16.64 -27.01 26.44
N ALA A 155 15.72 -27.68 25.77
CA ALA A 155 14.36 -27.89 26.27
C ALA A 155 14.35 -28.76 27.53
N TYR A 156 13.19 -28.87 28.17
CA TYR A 156 13.01 -29.77 29.32
C TYR A 156 13.30 -31.25 28.99
N SER A 157 13.18 -31.62 27.72
CA SER A 157 13.57 -32.95 27.21
C SER A 157 15.09 -33.18 27.19
N GLY A 158 15.90 -32.13 27.37
CA GLY A 158 17.36 -32.21 27.34
C GLY A 158 18.00 -31.93 25.98
N PHE A 159 17.21 -31.62 24.95
CA PHE A 159 17.68 -31.40 23.57
C PHE A 159 17.60 -29.93 23.17
N ASP A 160 18.51 -29.49 22.31
CA ASP A 160 18.55 -28.14 21.73
C ASP A 160 17.53 -27.98 20.60
N LYS A 161 17.46 -26.77 20.01
CA LYS A 161 16.53 -26.48 18.90
C LYS A 161 16.76 -27.36 17.65
N ASP A 162 17.96 -27.90 17.50
CA ASP A 162 18.34 -28.77 16.38
C ASP A 162 18.10 -30.26 16.74
N GLY A 163 17.63 -30.54 17.95
CA GLY A 163 17.31 -31.88 18.43
C GLY A 163 18.50 -32.64 19.03
N TYR A 164 19.56 -31.96 19.46
CA TYR A 164 20.77 -32.58 20.05
C TYR A 164 20.91 -32.27 21.54
N ASP A 165 21.31 -33.27 22.32
CA ASP A 165 21.56 -33.09 23.75
C ASP A 165 22.88 -32.36 24.04
N ARG A 166 23.23 -32.26 25.33
CA ARG A 166 24.46 -31.59 25.79
C ARG A 166 25.74 -32.25 25.27
N ASP A 167 25.68 -33.54 24.98
CA ASP A 167 26.80 -34.31 24.46
C ASP A 167 26.84 -34.27 22.91
N GLY A 168 25.88 -33.59 22.29
CA GLY A 168 25.81 -33.42 20.83
C GLY A 168 25.17 -34.60 20.11
N TYR A 169 24.31 -35.37 20.78
CA TYR A 169 23.63 -36.54 20.22
C TYR A 169 22.11 -36.33 20.18
N ASP A 170 21.49 -36.81 19.10
CA ASP A 170 20.04 -36.77 18.92
C ASP A 170 19.30 -37.82 19.78
N HIS A 171 17.97 -37.86 19.66
CA HIS A 171 17.11 -38.84 20.33
C HIS A 171 17.42 -40.32 19.98
N TYR A 172 18.15 -40.57 18.89
CA TYR A 172 18.58 -41.91 18.46
C TYR A 172 20.03 -42.22 18.91
N GLY A 173 20.66 -41.29 19.61
CA GLY A 173 22.05 -41.41 20.05
C GLY A 173 23.05 -41.20 18.92
N CYS A 174 22.70 -40.47 17.86
CA CYS A 174 23.59 -40.13 16.75
C CYS A 174 24.07 -38.67 16.85
N ASN A 175 25.36 -38.43 16.60
CA ASN A 175 25.88 -37.06 16.56
C ASN A 175 25.53 -36.34 15.25
N ARG A 176 25.93 -35.08 15.10
CA ARG A 176 25.70 -34.27 13.89
C ARG A 176 26.35 -34.84 12.60
N GLU A 177 27.29 -35.77 12.73
CA GLU A 177 27.91 -36.51 11.62
C GLU A 177 27.25 -37.88 11.36
N GLY A 178 26.21 -38.25 12.13
CA GLY A 178 25.53 -39.55 12.07
C GLY A 178 26.24 -40.70 12.79
N LYS A 179 27.29 -40.43 13.57
CA LYS A 179 27.99 -41.45 14.36
C LYS A 179 27.25 -41.74 15.66
N LYS A 180 27.07 -43.03 15.98
CA LYS A 180 26.43 -43.46 17.23
C LYS A 180 27.28 -43.10 18.44
N ARG A 181 26.61 -42.87 19.57
CA ARG A 181 27.23 -42.68 20.87
C ARG A 181 28.04 -43.91 21.22
N ASP A 182 29.33 -43.69 21.51
CA ASP A 182 30.18 -44.73 22.06
C ASP A 182 29.72 -45.04 23.47
N VAL A 183 28.91 -46.08 23.61
CA VAL A 183 28.56 -46.65 24.92
C VAL A 183 29.81 -47.38 25.42
N LYS A 184 30.82 -46.64 25.89
CA LYS A 184 31.85 -47.24 26.72
C LYS A 184 31.19 -47.58 28.06
N THR A 185 30.74 -48.82 28.16
CA THR A 185 30.36 -49.49 29.41
C THR A 185 31.43 -49.20 30.45
N LYS A 186 31.06 -48.50 31.53
CA LYS A 186 31.80 -48.50 32.79
C LYS A 186 31.38 -49.71 33.59
#